data_AF-A0A363U5Y6-F1
#
_entry.id   AF-A0A363U5Y6-F1
#
_cell.length_a   1.000
_cell.length_b   1.000
_cell.length_c   1.000
_cell.angle_alpha   90.00
_cell.angle_beta   90.00
_cell.angle_gamma   90.00
#
_symmetry.space_group_name_H-M   'P 1'
#
loop_
_entity.id
_entity.type
_entity.pdbx_description
1 polymer ?
#
loop_
_entity_poly.entity_id
_entity_poly.type
_entity_poly.pdbx_seq_one_letter_code
_entity_poly.pdbx_strand_id
1 'polypeptide(L)'
;MPNTIRDWMSSPVVVVDPDSSVSHALTLMRRRKIHSVVVDISEKNPAYGIVTTTDIRDKIVAEDRNPAETTVREIMSGPIITARPEWTLKECSKVMQERHIHHLPVADESGMLVGLISATDIFMAVEETGWTEDKK
;
A
#
# COMPACT_ATOMS: atom_id res chain seq x y z
N MET A 1 -15.32 -6.20 -18.87
CA MET A 1 -15.54 -6.36 -17.41
C MET A 1 -14.43 -5.61 -16.70
N PRO A 2 -14.71 -4.95 -15.56
CA PRO A 2 -13.73 -4.14 -14.84
C PRO A 2 -12.65 -5.04 -14.23
N ASN A 3 -11.60 -5.29 -15.03
CA ASN A 3 -10.51 -6.19 -14.69
C ASN A 3 -9.23 -5.42 -14.36
N THR A 4 -9.33 -4.10 -14.16
CA THR A 4 -8.19 -3.23 -13.90
C THR A 4 -8.09 -2.85 -12.43
N ILE A 5 -6.89 -2.49 -12.00
CA ILE A 5 -6.64 -2.00 -10.64
C ILE A 5 -7.53 -0.81 -10.30
N ARG A 6 -7.77 0.10 -11.27
CA ARG A 6 -8.60 1.30 -11.07
C ARG A 6 -9.98 1.00 -10.51
N ASP A 7 -10.56 -0.13 -10.88
CA ASP A 7 -11.92 -0.51 -10.50
C ASP A 7 -12.00 -1.02 -9.04
N TRP A 8 -10.87 -1.45 -8.47
CA TRP A 8 -10.79 -2.16 -7.19
C TRP A 8 -9.90 -1.49 -6.15
N MET A 9 -9.08 -0.52 -6.55
CA MET A 9 -8.20 0.19 -5.64
C MET A 9 -8.98 1.08 -4.67
N SER A 10 -8.46 1.23 -3.45
CA SER A 10 -8.94 2.22 -2.50
C SER A 10 -8.43 3.63 -2.86
N SER A 11 -9.33 4.61 -2.80
CA SER A 11 -9.03 6.04 -3.05
C SER A 11 -9.88 6.94 -2.15
N PRO A 12 -9.35 8.08 -1.64
CA PRO A 12 -7.98 8.57 -1.80
C PRO A 12 -6.97 7.82 -0.92
N VAL A 13 -5.70 7.81 -1.34
CA VAL A 13 -4.59 7.22 -0.56
C VAL A 13 -4.36 8.03 0.71
N VAL A 14 -4.18 7.35 1.83
CA VAL A 14 -3.73 8.00 3.07
C VAL A 14 -2.23 8.17 3.00
N VAL A 15 -1.82 9.42 2.76
CA VAL A 15 -0.41 9.84 2.75
C VAL A 15 -0.10 10.56 4.06
N VAL A 16 1.06 10.28 4.64
CA VAL A 16 1.56 10.93 5.85
C VAL A 16 2.90 11.61 5.61
N ASP A 17 3.17 12.64 6.40
CA ASP A 17 4.47 13.28 6.45
C ASP A 17 5.51 12.29 7.04
N PRO A 18 6.72 12.20 6.47
CA PRO A 18 7.74 11.25 6.90
C PRO A 18 8.16 11.41 8.36
N ASP A 19 8.04 12.62 8.92
CA ASP A 19 8.43 12.91 10.29
C ASP A 19 7.24 12.76 11.26
N SER A 20 6.07 12.33 10.76
CA SER A 20 4.94 11.91 11.60
C SER A 20 5.32 10.71 12.46
N SER A 21 4.81 10.66 13.70
CA SER A 21 5.03 9.52 14.58
C SER A 21 4.29 8.26 14.10
N VAL A 22 4.84 7.09 14.43
CA VAL A 22 4.17 5.80 14.18
C VAL A 22 2.82 5.72 14.90
N SER A 23 2.70 6.30 16.08
CA SER A 23 1.43 6.37 16.83
C SER A 23 0.34 7.13 16.06
N HIS A 24 0.71 8.19 15.35
CA HIS A 24 -0.21 8.93 14.49
C HIS A 24 -0.63 8.08 13.28
N ALA A 25 0.32 7.40 12.63
CA ALA A 25 0.03 6.47 11.54
C ALA A 25 -0.91 5.33 11.98
N LEU A 26 -0.68 4.71 13.14
CA LEU A 26 -1.56 3.71 13.73
C LEU A 26 -2.99 4.25 13.98
N THR A 27 -3.09 5.48 14.44
CA THR A 27 -4.39 6.14 14.64
C THR A 27 -5.13 6.31 13.32
N LEU A 28 -4.43 6.71 12.24
CA LEU A 28 -5.01 6.80 10.91
C LEU A 28 -5.43 5.43 10.39
N MET A 29 -4.57 4.41 10.49
CA MET A 29 -4.86 3.03 10.12
C MET A 29 -6.14 2.52 10.79
N ARG A 30 -6.24 2.67 12.12
CA ARG A 30 -7.43 2.28 12.90
C ARG A 30 -8.68 3.02 12.46
N ARG A 31 -8.62 4.35 12.32
CA ARG A 31 -9.79 5.19 11.99
C ARG A 31 -10.29 4.94 10.58
N ARG A 32 -9.38 4.68 9.64
CA ARG A 32 -9.70 4.44 8.23
C ARG A 32 -9.92 2.96 7.91
N LYS A 33 -9.69 2.06 8.88
CA LYS A 33 -9.74 0.60 8.71
C LYS A 33 -8.83 0.11 7.58
N ILE A 34 -7.60 0.64 7.55
CA ILE A 34 -6.57 0.28 6.58
C ILE A 34 -5.35 -0.29 7.29
N HIS A 35 -4.54 -1.06 6.58
CA HIS A 35 -3.36 -1.75 7.12
C HIS A 35 -2.04 -1.13 6.68
N SER A 36 -2.09 -0.06 5.90
CA SER A 36 -0.91 0.65 5.41
C SER A 36 -1.19 2.14 5.25
N VAL A 37 -0.12 2.92 5.34
CA VAL A 37 -0.09 4.35 4.97
C VAL A 37 1.09 4.57 4.04
N VAL A 38 0.92 5.48 3.09
CA VAL A 38 1.99 5.88 2.19
C VAL A 38 2.72 7.07 2.79
N VAL A 39 4.03 7.12 2.62
CA VAL A 39 4.89 8.19 3.12
C VAL A 39 5.42 8.96 1.92
N ASP A 40 5.24 10.28 1.89
CA ASP A 40 5.85 11.12 0.86
C ASP A 40 7.31 11.40 1.24
N ILE A 41 8.26 10.97 0.41
CA ILE A 41 9.70 11.06 0.74
C ILE A 41 10.43 12.10 -0.11
N SER A 42 9.73 12.88 -0.93
CA SER A 42 10.35 13.87 -1.82
C SER A 42 9.50 15.12 -2.02
N GLU A 43 10.15 16.27 -1.92
CA GLU A 43 9.51 17.57 -2.11
C GLU A 43 9.34 17.98 -3.59
N LYS A 44 10.09 17.37 -4.51
CA LYS A 44 10.20 17.86 -5.91
C LYS A 44 9.83 16.83 -6.97
N ASN A 45 10.14 15.56 -6.73
CA ASN A 45 9.88 14.45 -7.65
C ASN A 45 9.09 13.36 -6.93
N PRO A 46 7.93 12.90 -7.42
CA PRO A 46 7.13 11.89 -6.73
C PRO A 46 7.97 10.66 -6.36
N ALA A 47 8.15 10.44 -5.07
CA ALA A 47 8.83 9.28 -4.53
C ALA A 47 8.16 8.95 -3.20
N TYR A 48 7.87 7.66 -2.99
CA TYR A 48 7.04 7.25 -1.87
C TYR A 48 7.68 6.11 -1.09
N GLY A 49 7.48 6.12 0.22
CA GLY A 49 7.67 4.99 1.11
C GLY A 49 6.32 4.42 1.54
N ILE A 50 6.33 3.27 2.20
CA ILE A 50 5.12 2.69 2.80
C ILE A 50 5.42 2.18 4.20
N VAL A 51 4.47 2.37 5.11
CA VAL A 51 4.46 1.71 6.42
C VAL A 51 3.24 0.81 6.48
N THR A 52 3.45 -0.45 6.84
CA THR A 52 2.39 -1.44 7.00
C THR A 52 2.34 -1.94 8.45
N THR A 53 1.28 -2.67 8.79
CA THR A 53 1.21 -3.37 10.10
C THR A 53 2.37 -4.34 10.31
N THR A 54 2.96 -4.89 9.24
CA THR A 54 4.15 -5.75 9.31
C THR A 54 5.37 -4.98 9.80
N ASP A 55 5.61 -3.78 9.26
CA ASP A 55 6.70 -2.91 9.72
C ASP A 55 6.53 -2.55 11.20
N ILE A 56 5.31 -2.29 11.64
CA ILE A 56 5.03 -1.95 13.04
C ILE A 56 5.26 -3.16 13.96
N ARG A 57 4.82 -4.36 13.55
CA ARG A 57 5.09 -5.59 14.29
C ARG A 57 6.59 -5.81 14.47
N ASP A 58 7.35 -5.71 13.39
CA ASP A 58 8.76 -6.12 13.36
C ASP A 58 9.70 -5.03 13.88
N LYS A 59 9.47 -3.76 13.51
CA LYS A 59 10.39 -2.65 13.79
C LYS A 59 9.99 -1.79 14.97
N ILE A 60 8.83 -2.05 15.60
CA ILE A 60 8.38 -1.32 16.79
C ILE A 60 8.14 -2.29 17.93
N VAL A 61 7.21 -3.24 17.76
CA VAL A 61 6.84 -4.16 18.83
C VAL A 61 7.96 -5.15 19.13
N ALA A 62 8.53 -5.80 18.11
CA ALA A 62 9.59 -6.79 18.32
C ALA A 62 10.94 -6.15 18.74
N GLU A 63 11.14 -4.87 18.45
CA GLU A 63 12.33 -4.09 18.85
C GLU A 63 12.15 -3.28 20.14
N ASP A 64 10.98 -3.37 20.80
CA ASP A 64 10.63 -2.61 22.02
C ASP A 64 10.83 -1.08 21.87
N ARG A 65 10.47 -0.52 20.70
CA ARG A 65 10.55 0.92 20.43
C ARG A 65 9.25 1.62 20.78
N ASN A 66 9.36 2.87 21.23
CA ASN A 66 8.19 3.70 21.51
C ASN A 66 7.57 4.26 20.20
N PRO A 67 6.33 3.91 19.84
CA PRO A 67 5.69 4.41 18.62
C PRO A 67 5.37 5.91 18.64
N ALA A 68 5.33 6.55 19.82
CA ALA A 68 5.09 7.99 19.92
C ALA A 68 6.34 8.82 19.62
N GLU A 69 7.53 8.24 19.81
CA GLU A 69 8.83 8.91 19.61
C GLU A 69 9.54 8.45 18.32
N THR A 70 9.13 7.32 17.75
CA THR A 70 9.61 6.84 16.45
C THR A 70 8.81 7.47 15.31
N THR A 71 9.49 7.99 14.30
CA THR A 71 8.89 8.52 13.06
C THR A 71 8.58 7.41 12.05
N VAL A 72 7.64 7.67 11.14
CA VAL A 72 7.33 6.73 10.04
C VAL A 72 8.51 6.57 9.09
N ARG A 73 9.34 7.61 8.89
CA ARG A 73 10.56 7.56 8.08
C ARG A 73 11.55 6.49 8.57
N GLU A 74 11.66 6.31 9.88
CA GLU A 74 12.59 5.34 10.47
C GLU A 74 12.19 3.88 10.22
N ILE A 75 10.90 3.61 10.00
CA ILE A 75 10.39 2.24 9.83
C ILE A 75 9.84 1.94 8.44
N MET A 76 9.60 2.95 7.61
CA MET A 76 9.06 2.75 6.27
C MET A 76 10.00 1.90 5.41
N SER A 77 9.41 1.22 4.44
CA SER A 77 10.14 0.62 3.33
C SER A 77 9.99 1.53 2.10
N GLY A 78 11.08 1.81 1.39
CA GLY A 78 11.06 2.63 0.18
C GLY A 78 12.45 2.95 -0.36
N PRO A 79 12.55 3.59 -1.55
CA PRO A 79 11.44 3.99 -2.42
C PRO A 79 10.64 2.79 -2.96
N ILE A 80 9.32 2.91 -3.00
CA ILE A 80 8.44 1.83 -3.45
C ILE A 80 8.16 1.92 -4.94
N ILE A 81 7.85 0.77 -5.54
CA ILE A 81 7.27 0.72 -6.87
C ILE A 81 5.78 1.07 -6.82
N THR A 82 5.26 1.60 -7.91
CA THR A 82 3.84 1.90 -8.08
C THR A 82 3.28 1.16 -9.28
N ALA A 83 2.04 0.67 -9.17
CA ALA A 83 1.29 0.17 -10.30
C ALA A 83 0.70 1.31 -11.14
N ARG A 84 0.27 0.99 -12.37
CA ARG A 84 -0.61 1.87 -13.17
C ARG A 84 -2.08 1.50 -12.95
N PRO A 85 -3.01 2.46 -12.97
CA PRO A 85 -4.44 2.18 -12.81
C PRO A 85 -4.99 1.19 -13.84
N GLU A 86 -4.41 1.17 -15.05
CA GLU A 86 -4.82 0.36 -16.19
C GLU A 86 -4.28 -1.08 -16.12
N TRP A 87 -3.37 -1.38 -15.19
CA TRP A 87 -2.89 -2.75 -14.99
C TRP A 87 -4.04 -3.68 -14.64
N THR A 88 -3.94 -4.91 -15.10
CA THR A 88 -4.85 -5.98 -14.73
C THR A 88 -4.60 -6.45 -13.29
N LEU A 89 -5.62 -7.02 -12.66
CA LEU A 89 -5.47 -7.66 -11.34
C LEU A 89 -4.43 -8.79 -11.34
N LYS A 90 -4.28 -9.50 -12.47
CA LYS A 90 -3.28 -10.57 -12.64
C LYS A 90 -1.85 -10.03 -12.68
N GLU A 91 -1.62 -8.91 -13.36
CA GLU A 91 -0.31 -8.23 -13.34
C GLU A 91 0.00 -7.74 -11.92
N CYS A 92 -0.98 -7.14 -11.24
CA CYS A 92 -0.85 -6.70 -9.86
C CYS A 92 -0.48 -7.85 -8.92
N SER A 93 -1.21 -8.96 -8.97
CA SER A 93 -0.99 -10.11 -8.09
C SER A 93 0.37 -10.77 -8.32
N LYS A 94 0.81 -10.84 -9.59
CA LYS A 94 2.14 -11.33 -9.94
C LYS A 94 3.24 -10.47 -9.31
N VAL A 95 3.14 -9.14 -9.43
CA VAL A 95 4.12 -8.22 -8.81
C VAL A 95 4.12 -8.36 -7.29
N MET A 96 2.94 -8.44 -6.66
CA MET A 96 2.81 -8.68 -5.22
C MET A 96 3.50 -9.97 -4.78
N GLN A 97 3.31 -11.06 -5.53
CA GLN A 97 3.95 -12.35 -5.26
C GLN A 97 5.48 -12.27 -5.42
N GLU A 98 5.97 -11.76 -6.54
CA GLU A 98 7.40 -11.68 -6.86
C GLU A 98 8.17 -10.76 -5.90
N ARG A 99 7.51 -9.74 -5.36
CA ARG A 99 8.10 -8.79 -4.41
C ARG A 99 7.79 -9.12 -2.95
N HIS A 100 7.01 -10.17 -2.69
CA HIS A 100 6.54 -10.53 -1.35
C HIS A 100 5.87 -9.37 -0.60
N ILE A 101 5.02 -8.62 -1.30
CA ILE A 101 4.25 -7.48 -0.76
C ILE A 101 2.75 -7.73 -0.90
N HIS A 102 1.97 -7.10 -0.03
CA HIS A 102 0.50 -7.21 -0.04
C HIS A 102 -0.22 -5.90 -0.36
N HIS A 103 0.52 -4.80 -0.48
CA HIS A 103 -0.02 -3.48 -0.79
C HIS A 103 0.84 -2.87 -1.87
N LEU A 104 0.20 -2.30 -2.89
CA LEU A 104 0.87 -1.68 -4.02
C LEU A 104 0.18 -0.32 -4.29
N PRO A 105 0.87 0.80 -4.05
CA PRO A 105 0.34 2.10 -4.42
C PRO A 105 0.20 2.23 -5.93
N VAL A 106 -0.79 3.01 -6.36
CA VAL A 106 -1.17 3.18 -7.76
C VAL A 106 -0.93 4.63 -8.14
N ALA A 107 -0.15 4.85 -9.20
CA ALA A 107 0.22 6.17 -9.66
C ALA A 107 -0.11 6.40 -11.14
N ASP A 108 -0.58 7.59 -11.47
CA ASP A 108 -0.80 8.02 -12.84
C ASP A 108 0.50 8.25 -13.62
N GLU A 109 0.42 8.57 -14.91
CA GLU A 109 1.59 8.77 -15.77
C GLU A 109 2.59 9.81 -15.25
N SER A 110 2.13 10.81 -14.50
CA SER A 110 2.97 11.84 -13.89
C SER A 110 3.68 11.39 -12.61
N GLY A 111 3.35 10.19 -12.11
CA GLY A 111 3.88 9.61 -10.88
C GLY A 111 3.06 9.98 -9.64
N MET A 112 1.95 10.70 -9.79
CA MET A 112 1.09 11.09 -8.69
C MET A 112 0.22 9.92 -8.23
N LEU A 113 0.11 9.73 -6.92
CA LEU A 113 -0.72 8.67 -6.35
C LEU A 113 -2.21 8.95 -6.57
N VAL A 114 -2.91 7.95 -7.10
CA VAL A 114 -4.35 8.00 -7.37
C VAL A 114 -5.13 6.93 -6.61
N GLY A 115 -4.44 5.92 -6.06
CA GLY A 115 -5.05 4.89 -5.25
C GLY A 115 -4.04 3.94 -4.63
N LEU A 116 -4.53 2.97 -3.88
CA LEU A 116 -3.76 1.90 -3.28
C LEU A 116 -4.55 0.60 -3.42
N ILE A 117 -3.92 -0.43 -3.97
CA ILE A 117 -4.53 -1.76 -4.07
C ILE A 117 -3.82 -2.73 -3.12
N SER A 118 -4.61 -3.55 -2.45
CA SER A 118 -4.16 -4.59 -1.55
C SER A 118 -4.49 -5.98 -2.08
N ALA A 119 -3.82 -7.00 -1.53
CA ALA A 119 -4.17 -8.39 -1.80
C ALA A 119 -5.61 -8.73 -1.38
N THR A 120 -6.18 -8.01 -0.41
CA THR A 120 -7.59 -8.15 -0.01
C THR A 120 -8.51 -7.63 -1.10
N ASP A 121 -8.19 -6.50 -1.73
CA ASP A 121 -8.98 -5.95 -2.83
C ASP A 121 -8.99 -6.91 -4.03
N ILE A 122 -7.85 -7.54 -4.34
CA ILE A 122 -7.77 -8.58 -5.39
C ILE A 122 -8.64 -9.78 -5.04
N PHE A 123 -8.64 -10.22 -3.77
CA PHE A 123 -9.48 -11.33 -3.33
C PHE A 123 -10.97 -11.01 -3.50
N MET A 124 -11.41 -9.83 -3.06
CA MET A 124 -12.79 -9.36 -3.23
C MET A 124 -13.18 -9.29 -4.71
N ALA A 125 -12.26 -8.83 -5.56
CA ALA A 125 -12.48 -8.76 -7.00
C ALA A 125 -12.74 -10.13 -7.64
N VAL A 126 -11.94 -11.13 -7.25
CA VAL A 126 -12.10 -12.51 -7.74
C VAL A 126 -13.39 -13.13 -7.20
N GLU A 127 -13.78 -12.83 -5.96
CA GLU A 127 -15.04 -13.30 -5.39
C GLU A 127 -16.25 -12.77 -6.16
N GLU A 128 -16.27 -11.47 -6.50
CA GLU A 128 -17.38 -10.84 -7.21
C GLU A 128 -17.43 -11.20 -8.70
N THR A 129 -16.27 -11.28 -9.36
CA THR A 129 -16.18 -11.59 -10.80
C THR A 129 -16.23 -13.09 -11.11
N GLY A 130 -16.08 -13.93 -10.08
CA GLY A 130 -16.03 -15.38 -10.18
C GLY A 130 -14.62 -15.92 -10.37
N TRP A 131 -14.36 -17.10 -9.80
CA TRP A 131 -13.12 -17.83 -10.01
C TRP A 131 -13.07 -18.33 -11.46
N THR A 132 -12.14 -17.81 -12.27
CA THR A 132 -11.84 -18.44 -13.55
C THR A 132 -11.04 -19.70 -13.27
N GLU A 133 -11.66 -20.88 -13.45
CA GLU A 133 -10.93 -22.14 -13.45
C GLU A 133 -9.90 -22.08 -14.58
N ASP A 134 -8.61 -22.17 -14.23
CA ASP A 134 -7.58 -22.48 -15.22
C ASP A 134 -7.91 -23.88 -15.78
N LYS A 135 -8.49 -23.92 -16.99
CA LYS A 135 -8.56 -25.15 -17.77
C LYS A 135 -7.12 -25.61 -18.01
N LYS A 136 -6.70 -26.59 -17.23
CA LYS A 136 -5.49 -27.39 -17.47
C LYS A 136 -5.55 -28.08 -18.83
#